data_AF-G5RZC1-F1
#
_entry.id   AF-G5RZC1-F1
#
_cell.length_a   1.000
_cell.length_b   1.000
_cell.length_c   1.000
_cell.angle_alpha   90.00
_cell.angle_beta   90.00
_cell.angle_gamma   90.00
#
_symmetry.space_group_name_H-M   'P 1'
#
loop_
_entity.id
_entity.type
_entity.pdbx_description
1 polymer ?
#
loop_
_entity_poly.entity_id
_entity_poly.type
_entity_poly.pdbx_seq_one_letter_code
_entity_poly.pdbx_strand_id
1 'polypeptide(L)'
;MYGRQYHNKRYRMALFLVSFCSSALSYAQPDMQPLGPNIADKGSGYYHFRVNDFQSADGARHYRVWTAIPNKAAPPSGYPVLYMLDGNAVMDRLPEALLKQLADHSPPVIVAIGYQTNLPFDLNGRAYDYTPA
;
A
#
# COMPACT_ATOMS: atom_id res chain seq x y z
N MET A 1 -75.39 41.69 6.00
CA MET A 1 -74.41 42.52 5.25
C MET A 1 -73.10 42.53 6.02
N TYR A 2 -71.99 42.26 5.31
CA TYR A 2 -70.58 42.61 5.65
C TYR A 2 -70.10 42.27 7.07
N GLY A 3 -69.20 41.32 7.33
CA GLY A 3 -68.00 40.93 6.57
C GLY A 3 -66.75 41.25 7.40
N ARG A 4 -65.98 40.23 7.78
CA ARG A 4 -64.52 40.18 8.01
C ARG A 4 -64.21 38.80 8.63
N GLN A 5 -63.66 37.84 7.88
CA GLN A 5 -62.24 37.71 7.50
C GLN A 5 -61.28 37.82 8.70
N TYR A 6 -60.26 36.98 8.92
CA TYR A 6 -59.65 35.92 8.13
C TYR A 6 -58.85 35.01 9.10
N HIS A 7 -58.55 33.82 8.59
CA HIS A 7 -57.89 32.67 9.22
C HIS A 7 -56.53 32.98 9.88
N ASN A 8 -56.35 32.67 11.16
CA ASN A 8 -55.03 32.68 11.81
C ASN A 8 -54.21 31.47 11.33
N LYS A 9 -53.20 31.76 10.53
CA LYS A 9 -52.25 30.83 9.91
C LYS A 9 -51.38 30.18 11.00
N ARG A 10 -51.78 29.00 11.48
CA ARG A 10 -50.92 28.16 12.33
C ARG A 10 -49.91 27.46 11.44
N TYR A 11 -48.72 28.03 11.31
CA TYR A 11 -47.57 27.37 10.71
C TYR A 11 -47.13 26.22 11.62
N ARG A 12 -47.68 25.02 11.39
CA ARG A 12 -47.11 23.79 11.94
C ARG A 12 -45.91 23.41 11.08
N MET A 13 -44.74 23.83 11.53
CA MET A 13 -43.45 23.35 11.06
C MET A 13 -43.40 21.83 11.30
N ALA A 14 -43.80 21.05 10.30
CA ALA A 14 -43.59 19.60 10.32
C ALA A 14 -42.15 19.34 9.89
N LEU A 15 -41.31 19.05 10.87
CA LEU A 15 -39.90 18.73 10.75
C LEU A 15 -39.74 17.43 9.93
N PHE A 16 -39.44 17.55 8.63
CA PHE A 16 -38.95 16.41 7.85
C PHE A 16 -37.43 16.34 7.98
N LEU A 17 -36.95 15.48 8.89
CA LEU A 17 -35.54 15.16 9.01
C LEU A 17 -35.40 13.65 9.29
N VAL A 18 -35.72 12.83 8.28
CA VAL A 18 -35.18 11.47 8.22
C VAL A 18 -33.84 11.57 7.49
N SER A 19 -32.81 11.92 8.25
CA SER A 19 -31.43 11.78 7.80
C SER A 19 -31.13 10.28 7.80
N PHE A 20 -31.19 9.66 6.62
CA PHE A 20 -30.70 8.31 6.40
C PHE A 20 -29.18 8.38 6.52
N CYS A 21 -28.69 8.16 7.74
CA CYS A 21 -27.27 8.10 8.03
C CYS A 21 -26.74 6.80 7.41
N SER A 22 -26.43 6.83 6.12
CA SER A 22 -25.55 5.85 5.48
C SER A 22 -24.15 6.07 6.06
N SER A 23 -23.92 5.60 7.28
CA SER A 23 -22.58 5.41 7.80
C SER A 23 -21.95 4.30 6.96
N ALA A 24 -21.33 4.68 5.84
CA ALA A 24 -20.39 3.82 5.17
C ALA A 24 -19.33 3.45 6.20
N LEU A 25 -19.38 2.21 6.67
CA LEU A 25 -18.31 1.62 7.46
C LEU A 25 -17.07 1.62 6.57
N SER A 26 -16.29 2.71 6.59
CA SER A 26 -14.95 2.74 6.03
C SER A 26 -14.08 1.90 6.96
N TYR A 27 -14.06 0.60 6.72
CA TYR A 27 -13.04 -0.27 7.29
C TYR A 27 -11.72 0.08 6.62
N ALA A 28 -10.72 0.46 7.41
CA ALA A 28 -9.33 0.65 6.96
C ALA A 28 -8.66 -0.71 6.69
N GLN A 29 -9.36 -1.60 5.98
CA GLN A 29 -8.89 -2.93 5.65
C GLN A 29 -8.04 -2.85 4.36
N PRO A 30 -6.85 -3.46 4.32
CA PRO A 30 -6.04 -3.48 3.12
C PRO A 30 -6.80 -4.18 1.98
N ASP A 31 -6.62 -3.67 0.77
CA ASP A 31 -7.03 -4.40 -0.42
C ASP A 31 -6.18 -5.68 -0.53
N MET A 32 -6.85 -6.83 -0.61
CA MET A 32 -6.25 -8.16 -0.66
C MET A 32 -6.46 -8.81 -2.04
N GLN A 33 -6.80 -8.03 -3.07
CA GLN A 33 -6.81 -8.58 -4.43
C GLN A 33 -5.41 -9.08 -4.83
N PRO A 34 -5.32 -10.21 -5.56
CA PRO A 34 -4.04 -10.70 -6.06
C PRO A 34 -3.31 -9.65 -6.91
N LEU A 35 -2.00 -9.58 -6.71
CA LEU A 35 -1.11 -8.69 -7.44
C LEU A 35 -0.80 -9.25 -8.83
N GLY A 36 -0.69 -8.34 -9.80
CA GLY A 36 -0.16 -8.64 -11.13
C GLY A 36 1.38 -8.56 -11.17
N PRO A 37 1.97 -8.63 -12.37
CA PRO A 37 3.41 -8.44 -12.56
C PRO A 37 3.89 -7.08 -12.03
N ASN A 38 4.99 -7.07 -11.30
CA ASN A 38 5.56 -5.88 -10.70
C ASN A 38 6.76 -5.34 -11.48
N ILE A 39 7.42 -4.28 -10.97
CA ILE A 39 8.54 -3.64 -11.67
C ILE A 39 9.75 -4.55 -11.86
N ALA A 40 9.95 -5.57 -11.02
CA ALA A 40 11.01 -6.55 -11.23
C ALA A 40 10.73 -7.48 -12.43
N ASP A 41 9.45 -7.77 -12.72
CA ASP A 41 9.05 -8.54 -13.89
C ASP A 41 9.08 -7.69 -15.18
N LYS A 42 8.68 -6.42 -15.05
CA LYS A 42 8.60 -5.46 -16.18
C LYS A 42 9.98 -4.91 -16.58
N GLY A 43 10.91 -4.82 -15.64
CA GLY A 43 12.22 -4.19 -15.80
C GLY A 43 12.19 -2.68 -15.54
N SER A 44 13.39 -2.08 -15.48
CA SER A 44 13.58 -0.64 -15.31
C SER A 44 14.81 -0.17 -16.10
N GLY A 45 14.77 1.05 -16.64
CA GLY A 45 15.96 1.67 -17.23
C GLY A 45 17.06 2.01 -16.20
N TYR A 46 16.73 2.10 -14.92
CA TYR A 46 17.61 2.67 -13.88
C TYR A 46 18.14 1.63 -12.88
N TYR A 47 17.44 0.49 -12.76
CA TYR A 47 17.73 -0.57 -11.80
C TYR A 47 17.62 -1.93 -12.48
N HIS A 48 18.39 -2.89 -11.99
CA HIS A 48 18.19 -4.31 -12.27
C HIS A 48 17.81 -5.05 -10.99
N PHE A 49 17.06 -6.14 -11.14
CA PHE A 49 16.45 -6.83 -10.01
C PHE A 49 16.99 -8.24 -9.87
N ARG A 50 17.22 -8.67 -8.62
CA ARG A 50 17.42 -10.06 -8.25
C ARG A 50 16.28 -10.49 -7.35
N VAL A 51 15.77 -11.70 -7.56
CA VAL A 51 14.71 -12.29 -6.75
C VAL A 51 15.26 -13.55 -6.10
N ASN A 52 15.18 -13.60 -4.77
CA ASN A 52 15.66 -14.72 -3.98
C ASN A 52 14.57 -15.15 -3.02
N ASP A 53 14.37 -16.46 -2.94
CA ASP A 53 13.39 -17.08 -2.06
C ASP A 53 14.10 -17.68 -0.85
N PHE A 54 13.54 -17.48 0.34
CA PHE A 54 14.08 -17.97 1.62
C PHE A 54 12.98 -18.63 2.45
N GLN A 55 13.40 -19.37 3.47
CA GLN A 55 12.51 -19.97 4.46
C GLN A 55 12.95 -19.56 5.87
N SER A 56 12.00 -19.35 6.76
CA SER A 56 12.28 -19.11 8.18
C SER A 56 12.95 -20.31 8.85
N ALA A 57 13.66 -20.07 9.94
CA ALA A 57 14.38 -21.12 10.67
C ALA A 57 13.45 -22.23 11.22
N ASP A 58 12.20 -21.88 11.57
CA ASP A 58 11.16 -22.82 12.01
C ASP A 58 10.42 -23.49 10.84
N GLY A 59 10.74 -23.14 9.59
CA GLY A 59 10.14 -23.67 8.39
C GLY A 59 8.73 -23.14 8.07
N ALA A 60 8.12 -22.32 8.93
CA ALA A 60 6.71 -21.96 8.83
C ALA A 60 6.41 -20.77 7.89
N ARG A 61 7.43 -19.97 7.54
CA ARG A 61 7.28 -18.77 6.72
C ARG A 61 8.23 -18.84 5.53
N HIS A 62 7.71 -18.43 4.37
CA HIS A 62 8.41 -18.47 3.09
C HIS A 62 8.52 -17.06 2.54
N TYR A 63 9.73 -16.56 2.42
CA TYR A 63 10.02 -15.20 2.00
C TYR A 63 10.34 -15.16 0.51
N ARG A 64 9.93 -14.06 -0.12
CA ARG A 64 10.42 -13.63 -1.43
C ARG A 64 11.04 -12.26 -1.28
N VAL A 65 12.32 -12.16 -1.63
CA VAL A 65 13.11 -10.95 -1.45
C VAL A 65 13.49 -10.42 -2.83
N TRP A 66 13.06 -9.20 -3.12
CA TRP A 66 13.46 -8.46 -4.31
C TRP A 66 14.60 -7.51 -3.93
N THR A 67 15.74 -7.66 -4.59
CA THR A 67 16.88 -6.76 -4.48
C THR A 67 16.96 -5.91 -5.74
N ALA A 68 16.55 -4.64 -5.66
CA ALA A 68 16.71 -3.67 -6.72
C ALA A 68 18.08 -3.00 -6.59
N ILE A 69 18.95 -3.20 -7.58
CA ILE A 69 20.32 -2.70 -7.60
C ILE A 69 20.41 -1.56 -8.63
N PRO A 70 20.92 -0.38 -8.26
CA PRO A 70 21.10 0.72 -9.22
C PRO A 70 22.04 0.32 -10.36
N ASN A 71 21.72 0.76 -11.57
CA ASN A 71 22.62 0.62 -12.73
C ASN A 71 23.79 1.63 -12.68
N LYS A 72 23.60 2.73 -11.95
CA LYS A 72 24.65 3.73 -11.69
C LYS A 72 25.71 3.14 -10.77
N ALA A 73 26.99 3.31 -11.11
CA ALA A 73 28.11 2.78 -10.33
C ALA A 73 28.08 3.22 -8.85
N ALA A 74 28.49 2.31 -7.97
CA ALA A 74 28.57 2.56 -6.53
C ALA A 74 29.62 3.64 -6.21
N PRO A 75 29.38 4.50 -5.21
CA PRO A 75 30.43 5.34 -4.65
C PRO A 75 31.48 4.47 -3.95
N PRO A 76 32.69 5.01 -3.65
CA PRO A 76 33.75 4.25 -2.99
C PRO A 76 33.37 3.62 -1.63
N SER A 77 32.40 4.21 -0.93
CA SER A 77 31.84 3.69 0.32
C SER A 77 30.84 2.55 0.14
N GLY A 78 30.50 2.17 -1.11
CA GLY A 78 29.41 1.27 -1.43
C GLY A 78 28.04 1.96 -1.48
N TYR A 79 27.02 1.24 -1.97
CA TYR A 79 25.66 1.77 -2.00
C TYR A 79 25.08 1.88 -0.58
N PRO A 80 24.29 2.93 -0.28
CA PRO A 80 23.35 2.84 0.82
C PRO A 80 22.32 1.73 0.53
N VAL A 81 21.79 1.10 1.59
CA VAL A 81 20.80 0.03 1.48
C VAL A 81 19.56 0.38 2.27
N LEU A 82 18.39 0.28 1.64
CA LEU A 82 17.08 0.45 2.28
C LEU A 82 16.34 -0.89 2.29
N TYR A 83 16.11 -1.42 3.49
CA TYR A 83 15.25 -2.60 3.69
C TYR A 83 13.80 -2.16 3.87
N MET A 84 12.89 -2.79 3.14
CA MET A 84 11.47 -2.49 3.17
C MET A 84 10.68 -3.75 3.51
N LEU A 85 9.87 -3.66 4.57
CA LEU A 85 8.89 -4.69 4.92
C LEU A 85 7.69 -4.64 3.97
N ASP A 86 6.85 -5.67 4.02
CA ASP A 86 5.69 -5.83 3.15
C ASP A 86 6.06 -5.73 1.65
N GLY A 87 7.14 -6.42 1.28
CA GLY A 87 7.79 -6.32 -0.02
C GLY A 87 6.86 -6.54 -1.21
N ASN A 88 5.85 -7.42 -1.10
CA ASN A 88 4.86 -7.63 -2.16
C ASN A 88 4.11 -6.32 -2.49
N ALA A 89 3.56 -5.65 -1.47
CA ALA A 89 2.84 -4.38 -1.62
C ALA A 89 3.76 -3.22 -2.05
N VAL A 90 5.01 -3.22 -1.59
CA VAL A 90 6.03 -2.25 -2.02
C VAL A 90 6.32 -2.41 -3.50
N MET A 91 6.58 -3.62 -3.97
CA MET A 91 6.93 -3.89 -5.37
C MET A 91 5.77 -3.58 -6.32
N ASP A 92 4.52 -3.81 -5.89
CA ASP A 92 3.31 -3.39 -6.63
C ASP A 92 3.23 -1.87 -6.82
N ARG A 93 3.70 -1.10 -5.82
CA ARG A 93 3.61 0.36 -5.78
C ARG A 93 4.89 1.08 -6.14
N LEU A 94 5.96 0.39 -6.54
CA LEU A 94 7.25 1.00 -6.85
C LEU A 94 7.26 1.49 -8.32
N PRO A 95 7.07 2.79 -8.60
CA PRO A 95 6.99 3.27 -9.97
C PRO A 95 8.38 3.50 -10.56
N GLU A 96 8.53 3.35 -11.87
CA GLU A 96 9.77 3.65 -12.57
C GLU A 96 10.20 5.12 -12.40
N ALA A 97 9.25 6.06 -12.32
CA ALA A 97 9.53 7.47 -12.11
C ALA A 97 10.29 7.73 -10.79
N LEU A 98 10.00 6.98 -9.72
CA LEU A 98 10.72 7.08 -8.47
C LEU A 98 12.15 6.55 -8.61
N LEU A 99 12.32 5.40 -9.29
CA LEU A 99 13.64 4.82 -9.55
C LEU A 99 14.52 5.77 -10.39
N LYS A 100 13.91 6.46 -11.37
CA LYS A 100 14.58 7.54 -12.10
C LYS A 100 15.07 8.63 -11.16
N GLN A 101 14.19 9.17 -10.32
CA GLN A 101 14.56 10.26 -9.41
C GLN A 101 15.68 9.86 -8.45
N LEU A 102 15.66 8.62 -7.95
CA LEU A 102 16.75 8.10 -7.10
C LEU A 102 18.07 8.01 -7.88
N ALA A 103 18.04 7.55 -9.14
CA ALA A 103 19.22 7.42 -9.98
C ALA A 103 19.89 8.77 -10.32
N ASP A 104 19.11 9.85 -10.39
CA ASP A 104 19.61 11.22 -10.60
C ASP A 104 20.47 11.71 -9.39
N HIS A 105 20.41 11.04 -8.23
CA HIS A 105 21.16 11.38 -7.02
C HIS A 105 22.12 10.26 -6.55
N SER A 106 22.01 9.82 -5.30
CA SER A 106 22.76 8.69 -4.73
C SER A 106 21.80 7.52 -4.51
N PRO A 107 21.51 6.73 -5.56
CA PRO A 107 20.49 5.69 -5.50
C PRO A 107 20.86 4.59 -4.50
N PRO A 108 19.95 4.21 -3.58
CA PRO A 108 20.18 3.07 -2.70
C PRO A 108 19.88 1.75 -3.42
N VAL A 109 20.48 0.66 -2.92
CA VAL A 109 19.93 -0.69 -3.12
C VAL A 109 18.64 -0.79 -2.31
N ILE A 110 17.57 -1.24 -2.94
CA ILE A 110 16.29 -1.48 -2.25
C ILE A 110 16.14 -2.98 -2.06
N VAL A 111 15.92 -3.41 -0.82
CA VAL A 111 15.65 -4.80 -0.45
C VAL A 111 14.23 -4.90 0.05
N ALA A 112 13.30 -5.26 -0.82
CA ALA A 112 11.90 -5.48 -0.48
C ALA A 112 11.72 -6.92 0.02
N ILE A 113 11.39 -7.08 1.30
CA ILE A 113 11.19 -8.36 1.97
C ILE A 113 9.69 -8.64 2.02
N GLY A 114 9.26 -9.58 1.18
CA GLY A 114 7.89 -10.05 1.14
C GLY A 114 7.78 -11.54 1.43
N TYR A 115 6.59 -12.08 1.17
CA TYR A 115 6.24 -13.48 1.35
C TYR A 115 5.95 -14.13 0.00
N GLN A 116 6.11 -15.45 -0.08
CA GLN A 116 5.79 -16.24 -1.27
C GLN A 116 4.27 -16.40 -1.42
N THR A 117 3.62 -15.31 -1.83
CA THR A 117 2.19 -15.21 -2.07
C THR A 117 1.94 -14.30 -3.28
N ASN A 118 0.80 -14.49 -3.96
CA ASN A 118 0.32 -13.56 -4.97
C ASN A 118 -0.49 -12.40 -4.35
N LEU A 119 -0.66 -12.38 -3.03
CA LEU A 119 -1.37 -11.31 -2.32
C LEU A 119 -0.41 -10.16 -1.97
N PRO A 120 -0.93 -8.94 -1.71
CA PRO A 120 -0.11 -7.81 -1.26
C PRO A 120 0.47 -8.02 0.14
N PHE A 121 -0.16 -8.86 0.97
CA PHE A 121 0.27 -9.14 2.33
C PHE A 121 0.07 -10.62 2.67
N ASP A 122 1.00 -11.20 3.43
CA ASP A 122 0.73 -12.40 4.23
C ASP A 122 0.36 -11.93 5.64
N LEU A 123 -0.94 -11.91 5.94
CA LEU A 123 -1.46 -11.36 7.20
C LEU A 123 -0.95 -12.13 8.42
N ASN A 124 -0.80 -13.46 8.32
CA ASN A 124 -0.36 -14.28 9.44
C ASN A 124 1.16 -14.19 9.61
N GLY A 125 1.90 -14.32 8.50
CA GLY A 125 3.36 -14.21 8.51
C GLY A 125 3.83 -12.86 9.06
N ARG A 126 3.25 -11.76 8.57
CA ARG A 126 3.64 -10.40 9.01
C ARG A 126 3.25 -10.10 10.45
N ALA A 127 2.08 -10.57 10.90
CA ALA A 127 1.63 -10.36 12.27
C ALA A 127 2.58 -11.04 13.26
N TYR A 128 3.11 -12.21 12.89
CA TYR A 128 4.11 -12.91 13.67
C TYR A 128 5.49 -12.23 13.59
N ASP A 129 6.02 -11.98 12.40
CA ASP A 129 7.40 -11.50 12.23
C ASP A 129 7.61 -10.05 12.71
N TYR A 130 6.58 -9.19 12.69
CA TYR A 130 6.72 -7.75 12.97
C TYR A 130 6.26 -7.35 14.38
N THR A 131 5.81 -8.31 15.20
CA THR A 131 5.34 -8.04 16.56
C THR A 131 6.36 -8.56 17.56
N PRO A 132 6.90 -7.72 18.46
CA PRO A 132 7.76 -8.17 19.54
C PRO A 132 7.06 -9.21 20.44
N ALA A 133 7.86 -10.09 21.05
CA ALA A 133 7.40 -11.07 22.04
C ALA A 133 7.07 -10.43 23.40
#